data_AF-A0A7K2M7M5-F1
#
_entry.id   AF-A0A7K2M7M5-F1
#
_cell.length_a   1.000
_cell.length_b   1.000
_cell.length_c   1.000
_cell.angle_alpha   90.00
_cell.angle_beta   90.00
_cell.angle_gamma   90.00
#
_symmetry.space_group_name_H-M   'P 1'
#
loop_
_entity.id
_entity.type
_entity.pdbx_description
1 polymer ?
#
loop_
_entity_poly.entity_id
_entity_poly.type
_entity_poly.pdbx_seq_one_letter_code
_entity_poly.pdbx_strand_id
1 'polypeptide(L)'
;MTASTGRVKAVLFDRDGTLVEDVPYNGDPERVRPVDGARQAVALLRAHGIGVGVITNQSGVARGLLSTADVRRVNERVEVLLGPFDVWAVCPHGPGDGCACRKPR
;
A
#
# COMPACT_ATOMS: atom_id res chain seq x y z
N MET A 1 38.76 -2.62 -1.96
CA MET A 1 37.39 -2.89 -1.50
C MET A 1 36.46 -1.91 -2.21
N THR A 2 35.86 -2.30 -3.33
CA THR A 2 34.86 -1.48 -4.01
C THR A 2 33.58 -1.55 -3.18
N ALA A 3 33.22 -0.44 -2.53
CA ALA A 3 31.92 -0.31 -1.92
C ALA A 3 30.87 -0.55 -3.01
N SER A 4 30.07 -1.62 -2.87
CA SER A 4 28.82 -1.72 -3.59
C SER A 4 27.95 -0.56 -3.09
N THR A 5 27.93 0.54 -3.82
CA THR A 5 26.90 1.56 -3.67
C THR A 5 25.58 0.91 -4.08
N GLY A 6 24.90 0.29 -3.11
CA GLY A 6 23.68 -0.45 -3.36
C GLY A 6 22.64 0.47 -3.98
N ARG A 7 22.38 0.32 -5.28
CA ARG A 7 21.24 1.00 -5.92
C ARG A 7 19.96 0.55 -5.23
N VAL A 8 19.06 1.50 -4.98
CA VAL A 8 17.70 1.20 -4.55
C VAL A 8 17.06 0.28 -5.58
N LYS A 9 16.60 -0.89 -5.11
CA LYS A 9 15.99 -1.91 -5.98
C LYS A 9 14.47 -1.83 -5.98
N ALA A 10 13.88 -1.39 -4.87
CA ALA A 10 12.44 -1.23 -4.73
C ALA A 10 12.10 -0.14 -3.73
N VAL A 11 10.92 0.45 -3.89
CA VAL A 11 10.27 1.31 -2.91
C VAL A 11 8.94 0.67 -2.54
N LEU A 12 8.70 0.55 -1.23
CA LEU A 12 7.46 0.03 -0.70
C LEU A 12 6.68 1.17 -0.06
N PHE A 13 5.47 1.41 -0.55
CA PHE A 13 4.61 2.49 -0.12
C PHE A 13 3.62 2.04 0.95
N ASP A 14 3.26 2.94 1.86
CA ASP A 14 1.97 2.81 2.53
C ASP A 14 0.82 3.11 1.55
N ARG A 15 -0.40 2.67 1.87
CA ARG A 15 -1.57 2.92 1.03
C ARG A 15 -2.27 4.22 1.42
N ASP A 16 -2.92 4.22 2.58
CA ASP A 16 -3.79 5.29 3.05
C ASP A 16 -2.95 6.48 3.56
N GLY A 17 -3.26 7.68 3.11
CA GLY A 17 -2.49 8.89 3.39
C GLY A 17 -1.15 9.00 2.66
N THR A 18 -0.78 8.03 1.81
CA THR A 18 0.49 8.02 1.07
C THR A 18 0.30 7.87 -0.45
N LEU A 19 -0.41 6.83 -0.90
CA LEU A 19 -0.76 6.67 -2.31
C LEU A 19 -2.15 7.22 -2.60
N VAL A 20 -3.06 7.07 -1.65
CA VAL A 20 -4.45 7.54 -1.73
C VAL A 20 -4.84 8.30 -0.48
N GLU A 21 -5.85 9.16 -0.58
CA GLU A 21 -6.39 9.92 0.55
C GLU A 21 -6.76 9.00 1.73
N ASP A 22 -6.45 9.43 2.96
CA ASP A 22 -6.82 8.67 4.15
C ASP A 22 -8.31 8.84 4.44
N VAL A 23 -9.07 7.79 4.14
CA VAL A 23 -10.48 7.69 4.41
C VAL A 23 -10.67 6.62 5.50
N PRO A 24 -11.12 7.00 6.72
CA PRO A 24 -11.23 6.07 7.84
C PRO A 24 -12.07 4.84 7.47
N TYR A 25 -11.46 3.66 7.61
CA TYR A 25 -12.10 2.36 7.34
C TYR A 25 -12.80 2.30 5.97
N ASN A 26 -12.11 2.74 4.92
CA ASN A 26 -12.69 2.72 3.59
C ASN A 26 -12.84 1.28 3.05
N GLY A 27 -14.09 0.86 2.85
CA GLY A 27 -14.46 -0.37 2.14
C GLY A 27 -15.07 -0.14 0.76
N ASP A 28 -15.09 1.13 0.32
CA ASP A 28 -15.75 1.56 -0.90
C ASP A 28 -14.71 2.02 -1.96
N PRO A 29 -14.58 1.27 -3.07
CA PRO A 29 -13.73 1.64 -4.20
C PRO A 29 -14.02 3.02 -4.78
N GLU A 30 -15.27 3.49 -4.75
CA GLU A 30 -15.65 4.77 -5.34
C GLU A 30 -15.08 5.97 -4.58
N ARG A 31 -14.64 5.77 -3.33
CA ARG A 31 -13.99 6.78 -2.49
C ARG A 31 -12.48 6.82 -2.63
N VAL A 32 -11.89 5.93 -3.44
CA VAL A 32 -10.44 5.90 -3.66
C VAL A 32 -10.01 7.08 -4.55
N ARG A 33 -9.17 7.97 -4.00
CA ARG A 33 -8.60 9.12 -4.70
C ARG A 33 -7.09 9.14 -4.48
N PRO A 34 -6.25 9.12 -5.53
CA PRO A 34 -4.81 9.27 -5.38
C PRO A 34 -4.47 10.62 -4.75
N VAL A 35 -3.47 10.66 -3.88
CA VAL A 35 -2.93 11.94 -3.41
C VAL A 35 -2.14 12.62 -4.53
N ASP A 36 -1.96 13.93 -4.41
CA ASP A 36 -1.15 14.71 -5.35
C ASP A 36 0.28 14.15 -5.43
N GLY A 37 0.78 13.99 -6.66
CA GLY A 37 2.14 13.48 -6.89
C GLY A 37 2.27 11.95 -6.88
N ALA A 38 1.29 11.18 -6.35
CA ALA A 38 1.41 9.72 -6.22
C ALA A 38 1.65 9.04 -7.58
N ARG A 39 0.89 9.43 -8.60
CA ARG A 39 1.05 8.90 -9.97
C ARG A 39 2.43 9.22 -10.53
N GLN A 40 2.90 10.46 -10.38
CA GLN A 40 4.20 10.91 -10.88
C GLN A 40 5.34 10.16 -10.18
N ALA A 41 5.27 10.02 -8.85
CA ALA A 41 6.28 9.33 -8.07
C ALA A 41 6.41 7.85 -8.46
N VAL A 42 5.28 7.15 -8.56
CA VAL A 42 5.27 5.73 -8.97
C VAL A 42 5.79 5.58 -10.42
N ALA A 43 5.39 6.46 -11.34
CA ALA A 43 5.87 6.43 -12.72
C ALA A 43 7.39 6.68 -12.80
N LEU A 44 7.92 7.62 -12.02
CA LEU A 44 9.35 7.93 -11.97
C LEU A 44 10.17 6.71 -11.52
N LEU A 45 9.74 6.04 -10.45
CA LEU A 45 10.43 4.84 -9.97
C LEU A 45 10.46 3.73 -11.02
N ARG A 46 9.33 3.47 -11.69
CA ARG A 46 9.25 2.49 -12.78
C ARG A 46 10.16 2.86 -13.95
N ALA A 47 10.21 4.14 -14.34
CA ALA A 47 11.09 4.63 -15.40
C ALA A 47 12.58 4.40 -15.10
N HIS A 48 12.95 4.34 -13.81
CA HIS A 48 14.30 4.01 -13.35
C HIS A 48 14.53 2.51 -13.09
N GLY A 49 13.57 1.65 -13.43
CA GLY A 49 13.67 0.20 -13.21
C GLY A 49 13.66 -0.19 -11.72
N ILE A 50 13.10 0.67 -10.87
CA ILE A 50 12.94 0.41 -9.43
C ILE A 50 11.57 -0.23 -9.21
N GLY A 51 11.55 -1.37 -8.52
CA GLY A 51 10.30 -2.05 -8.17
C GLY A 51 9.42 -1.20 -7.24
N VAL A 52 8.12 -1.35 -7.36
CA VAL A 52 7.12 -0.60 -6.58
C VAL A 52 6.13 -1.55 -5.93
N GLY A 53 6.07 -1.53 -4.61
CA GLY A 53 5.14 -2.36 -3.83
C GLY A 53 4.33 -1.56 -2.83
N VAL A 54 3.29 -2.18 -2.27
CA VAL A 54 2.43 -1.60 -1.25
C VAL A 54 2.45 -2.47 0.01
N ILE A 55 2.65 -1.85 1.17
CA ILE A 55 2.55 -2.48 2.49
C ILE A 55 1.54 -1.68 3.31
N THR A 56 0.44 -2.29 3.78
CA THR A 56 -0.63 -1.55 4.47
C THR A 56 -1.22 -2.30 5.67
N ASN A 57 -1.57 -1.55 6.71
CA ASN A 57 -2.27 -2.05 7.90
C ASN A 57 -3.77 -1.78 7.78
N GLN A 58 -4.60 -2.82 7.64
CA GLN A 58 -6.05 -2.75 7.46
C GLN A 58 -6.81 -3.26 8.69
N SER A 59 -6.57 -2.62 9.83
CA SER A 59 -7.15 -3.01 11.13
C SER A 59 -8.68 -2.90 11.23
N GLY A 60 -9.36 -2.33 10.22
CA GLY A 60 -10.82 -2.39 10.13
C GLY A 60 -11.35 -3.83 10.06
N VAL A 61 -10.54 -4.77 9.53
CA VAL A 61 -10.91 -6.19 9.46
C VAL A 61 -11.00 -6.82 10.84
N ALA A 62 -9.95 -6.71 11.66
CA ALA A 62 -9.97 -7.22 13.04
C ALA A 62 -11.07 -6.57 13.91
N ARG A 63 -11.50 -5.36 13.57
CA ARG A 63 -12.59 -4.65 14.26
C ARG A 63 -13.99 -5.02 13.75
N GLY A 64 -14.10 -5.86 12.72
CA GLY A 64 -15.38 -6.19 12.08
C GLY A 64 -16.02 -5.03 11.29
N LEU A 65 -15.27 -3.95 11.05
CA LEU A 65 -15.73 -2.77 10.30
C LEU A 65 -15.58 -2.96 8.78
N LEU A 66 -14.70 -3.88 8.37
CA LEU A 66 -14.44 -4.21 6.98
C LEU A 66 -14.34 -5.73 6.82
N SER A 67 -14.85 -6.25 5.71
CA SER A 67 -14.49 -7.59 5.26
C SER A 67 -13.15 -7.56 4.52
N THR A 68 -12.51 -8.73 4.40
CA THR A 68 -11.33 -8.89 3.53
C THR A 68 -11.66 -8.61 2.06
N ALA A 69 -12.90 -8.87 1.64
CA ALA A 69 -13.39 -8.54 0.30
C ALA A 69 -13.47 -7.02 0.08
N ASP A 70 -13.91 -6.25 1.07
CA ASP A 70 -13.95 -4.79 0.97
C ASP A 70 -12.55 -4.21 0.77
N VAL A 71 -11.59 -4.66 1.59
CA VAL A 71 -10.17 -4.29 1.46
C VAL A 71 -9.63 -4.64 0.08
N ARG A 72 -9.96 -5.84 -0.43
CA ARG A 72 -9.53 -6.28 -1.76
C ARG A 72 -10.07 -5.38 -2.87
N ARG A 73 -11.37 -5.04 -2.86
CA ARG A 73 -11.96 -4.16 -3.89
C ARG A 73 -11.33 -2.77 -3.87
N VAL A 74 -11.03 -2.24 -2.68
CA VAL A 74 -10.29 -0.97 -2.54
C VAL A 74 -8.89 -1.09 -3.12
N ASN A 75 -8.14 -2.15 -2.81
CA ASN A 75 -6.81 -2.37 -3.38
C ASN A 75 -6.83 -2.53 -4.90
N GLU A 76 -7.81 -3.26 -5.45
CA GLU A 76 -8.00 -3.40 -6.91
C GLU A 76 -8.25 -2.04 -7.57
N ARG A 77 -8.98 -1.14 -6.91
CA ARG A 77 -9.13 0.23 -7.41
C ARG A 77 -7.83 1.03 -7.37
N VAL A 78 -7.00 0.85 -6.33
CA VAL A 78 -5.66 1.45 -6.28
C VAL A 78 -4.77 0.89 -7.40
N GLU A 79 -4.83 -0.42 -7.67
CA GLU A 79 -4.14 -1.08 -8.78
C GLU A 79 -4.54 -0.46 -10.13
N VAL A 80 -5.83 -0.28 -10.39
CA VAL A 80 -6.33 0.35 -11.63
C VAL A 80 -5.82 1.80 -11.77
N LEU A 81 -5.76 2.54 -10.65
CA LEU A 81 -5.40 3.95 -10.69
C LEU A 81 -3.88 4.18 -10.77
N LEU A 82 -3.09 3.41 -10.04
CA LEU A 82 -1.66 3.68 -9.79
C LEU A 82 -0.73 2.49 -10.14
N GLY A 83 -1.29 1.30 -10.36
CA GLY A 83 -0.54 0.08 -10.69
C GLY A 83 0.16 0.12 -12.06
N PRO A 84 0.84 -0.98 -12.44
CA PRO A 84 0.91 -2.24 -11.69
C PRO A 84 1.88 -2.21 -10.49
N PHE A 85 1.50 -2.80 -9.36
CA PHE A 85 2.42 -2.98 -8.23
C PHE A 85 3.02 -4.39 -8.23
N ASP A 86 4.33 -4.49 -7.94
CA ASP A 86 5.04 -5.76 -7.90
C ASP A 86 4.65 -6.62 -6.71
N VAL A 87 4.26 -5.98 -5.60
CA VAL A 87 3.93 -6.63 -4.33
C VAL A 87 2.79 -5.90 -3.63
N TRP A 88 1.85 -6.67 -3.07
CA TRP A 88 0.89 -6.23 -2.06
C TRP A 88 1.08 -7.03 -0.77
N ALA A 89 1.35 -6.33 0.32
CA ALA A 89 1.43 -6.90 1.66
C ALA A 89 0.40 -6.21 2.57
N VAL A 90 -0.60 -6.97 3.02
CA VAL A 90 -1.74 -6.45 3.77
C VAL A 90 -1.80 -7.13 5.13
N CYS A 91 -1.76 -6.34 6.20
CA CYS A 91 -2.01 -6.83 7.55
C CYS A 91 -3.45 -6.52 7.97
N PRO A 92 -4.34 -7.52 8.18
CA PRO A 92 -5.72 -7.29 8.60
C PRO A 92 -5.88 -7.06 10.12
N HIS A 93 -4.79 -7.25 10.88
CA HIS A 93 -4.82 -7.35 12.34
C HIS A 93 -4.89 -6.01 13.06
N GLY A 94 -5.51 -6.03 14.24
CA GLY A 94 -5.51 -4.94 15.20
C GLY A 94 -4.16 -4.77 15.91
N PRO A 95 -3.95 -3.64 16.63
CA PRO A 95 -2.71 -3.40 17.38
C PRO A 95 -2.42 -4.44 18.48
N GLY A 96 -3.47 -5.05 19.06
CA GLY A 96 -3.36 -5.99 20.19
C GLY A 96 -3.19 -7.45 19.80
N ASP A 97 -3.31 -7.81 18.52
CA ASP A 97 -3.41 -9.22 18.09
C ASP A 97 -2.07 -9.97 18.13
N GLY A 98 -0.96 -9.30 18.45
CA GLY A 98 0.35 -9.93 18.56
C GLY A 98 0.91 -10.51 17.25
N CYS A 99 0.33 -10.17 16.09
CA CYS A 99 0.76 -10.72 14.81
C CYS A 99 2.17 -10.26 14.39
N ALA A 100 2.82 -11.02 13.52
CA ALA A 100 4.14 -10.72 12.97
C ALA A 100 4.11 -9.78 11.74
N CYS A 101 2.94 -9.53 11.16
CA CYS A 101 2.82 -8.84 9.86
C CYS A 101 2.41 -7.36 9.94
N ARG A 102 2.02 -6.86 11.12
CA ARG A 102 1.60 -5.46 11.29
C ARG A 102 2.83 -4.56 11.36
N LYS A 103 2.93 -3.57 10.46
CA LYS A 103 3.92 -2.50 10.58
C LYS A 103 3.79 -1.82 11.95
N PRO A 104 4.89 -1.47 12.65
CA PRO A 104 6.27 -1.39 12.15
C PRO A 104 7.13 -2.65 12.42
N ARG A 105 6.53 -3.82 12.64
CA ARG A 105 7.30 -5.06 12.74
C ARG A 105 7.99 -5.43 11.43
#